data_AF-A0A327X7M0-F1
#
_entry.id   AF-A0A327X7M0-F1
#
_cell.length_a   1.000
_cell.length_b   1.000
_cell.length_c   1.000
_cell.angle_alpha   90.00
_cell.angle_beta   90.00
_cell.angle_gamma   90.00
#
_symmetry.space_group_name_H-M   'P 1'
#
loop_
_entity.id
_entity.type
_entity.pdbx_description
1 polymer ?
#
loop_
_entity_poly.entity_id
_entity_poly.type
_entity_poly.pdbx_seq_one_letter_code
_entity_poly.pdbx_strand_id
1 'polypeptide(L)'
;MKTLTLVLGLTLLMATCQTAPWNNEVPVSTDCPSYAEWKKAAELREVPGTVVNEAETSQTSTWLYILTSDSTRYFACNLPDQARKTGTKVVFNADEFAPPPNVRLAGVPVKLTKLRVTP
;
A
#
# COMPACT_ATOMS: atom_id res chain seq x y z
N MET A 1 44.69 -29.15 44.05
CA MET A 1 44.26 -27.74 43.87
C MET A 1 44.61 -27.29 42.47
N LYS A 2 43.62 -27.17 41.57
CA LYS A 2 43.63 -26.27 40.40
C LYS A 2 42.23 -26.30 39.77
N THR A 3 41.54 -25.18 39.91
CA THR A 3 40.17 -24.91 39.49
C THR A 3 40.06 -24.84 37.96
N LEU A 4 39.12 -25.60 37.41
CA LEU A 4 38.72 -25.53 36.00
C LEU A 4 37.58 -24.50 35.89
N THR A 5 37.86 -23.34 35.29
CA THR A 5 36.84 -22.31 35.07
C THR A 5 36.14 -22.58 33.74
N LEU A 6 34.88 -23.00 33.81
CA LEU A 6 34.01 -23.20 32.65
C LEU A 6 33.37 -21.85 32.28
N VAL A 7 33.78 -21.24 31.17
CA VAL A 7 33.13 -20.02 30.64
C VAL A 7 32.01 -20.44 29.71
N LEU A 8 30.77 -20.39 30.22
CA LEU A 8 29.55 -20.56 29.43
C LEU A 8 29.28 -19.24 28.68
N GLY A 9 29.72 -19.17 27.43
CA GLY A 9 29.40 -18.07 26.53
C GLY A 9 27.95 -18.19 26.05
N LEU A 10 27.02 -17.47 26.70
CA LEU A 10 25.64 -17.33 26.27
C LEU A 10 25.59 -16.34 25.09
N THR A 11 25.67 -16.86 23.86
CA THR A 11 25.41 -16.07 22.65
C THR A 11 23.94 -15.70 22.58
N LEU A 12 23.63 -14.44 22.85
CA LEU A 12 22.34 -13.80 22.63
C LEU A 12 22.06 -13.79 21.12
N LEU A 13 21.22 -14.69 20.64
CA LEU A 13 20.65 -14.62 19.29
C LEU A 13 19.69 -13.42 19.24
N MET A 14 20.16 -12.30 18.69
CA MET A 14 19.32 -11.19 18.26
C MET A 14 18.40 -11.72 17.14
N ALA A 15 17.18 -12.11 17.50
CA ALA A 15 16.15 -12.41 16.52
C ALA A 15 15.79 -11.10 15.81
N THR A 16 16.35 -10.88 14.63
CA THR A 16 15.87 -9.82 13.74
C THR A 16 14.45 -10.20 13.33
N CYS A 17 13.46 -9.44 13.80
CA CYS A 17 12.09 -9.51 13.28
C CYS A 17 12.11 -9.05 11.82
N GLN A 18 12.51 -9.93 10.91
CA GLN A 18 12.30 -9.75 9.48
C GLN A 18 10.82 -10.01 9.24
N THR A 19 10.01 -8.95 9.14
CA THR A 19 8.64 -9.08 8.64
C THR A 19 8.72 -9.72 7.26
N ALA A 20 8.19 -10.93 7.11
CA ALA A 20 8.26 -11.67 5.86
C ALA A 20 7.74 -10.78 4.70
N PRO A 21 8.49 -10.65 3.61
CA PRO A 21 8.06 -9.86 2.45
C PRO A 21 6.78 -10.46 1.88
N TRP A 22 5.87 -9.62 1.41
CA TRP A 22 4.67 -10.10 0.75
C TRP A 22 5.05 -10.73 -0.60
N ASN A 23 4.47 -11.89 -0.93
CA ASN A 23 4.67 -12.48 -2.26
C ASN A 23 4.18 -11.50 -3.34
N ASN A 24 5.02 -11.23 -4.34
CA ASN A 24 4.78 -10.27 -5.42
C ASN A 24 4.56 -8.83 -4.94
N GLU A 25 5.25 -8.44 -3.86
CA GLU A 25 5.26 -7.05 -3.39
C GLU A 25 5.85 -6.11 -4.44
N VAL A 26 5.18 -4.98 -4.60
CA VAL A 26 5.52 -3.92 -5.54
C VAL A 26 5.89 -2.68 -4.73
N PRO A 27 7.06 -2.08 -4.95
CA PRO A 27 7.46 -0.88 -4.21
C PRO A 27 6.50 0.28 -4.51
N VAL A 28 6.07 0.96 -3.45
CA VAL A 28 5.24 2.16 -3.51
C VAL A 28 6.07 3.39 -3.13
N SER A 29 5.80 4.53 -3.78
CA SER A 29 6.50 5.77 -3.44
C SER A 29 6.06 6.30 -2.08
N THR A 30 6.98 6.86 -1.30
CA THR A 30 6.65 7.62 -0.07
C THR A 30 6.03 8.97 -0.37
N ASP A 31 6.16 9.45 -1.60
CA ASP A 31 5.74 10.78 -2.02
C ASP A 31 4.28 10.77 -2.45
N CYS A 32 3.49 11.63 -1.81
CA CYS A 32 2.06 11.80 -2.05
C CYS A 32 1.69 13.26 -1.75
N PRO A 33 2.18 14.23 -2.55
CA PRO A 33 1.97 15.65 -2.27
C PRO A 33 0.50 16.04 -2.26
N SER A 34 -0.35 15.30 -2.99
CA SER A 34 -1.80 15.54 -3.09
C SER A 34 -2.53 15.52 -1.75
N TYR A 35 -2.02 14.79 -0.75
CA TYR A 35 -2.69 14.60 0.55
C TYR A 35 -1.86 15.08 1.73
N ALA A 36 -0.79 15.86 1.50
CA ALA A 36 0.15 16.26 2.54
C ALA A 36 -0.51 16.99 3.72
N GLU A 37 -1.57 17.74 3.46
CA GLU A 37 -2.30 18.53 4.47
C GLU A 37 -3.65 17.89 4.87
N TRP A 38 -3.96 16.72 4.34
CA TRP A 38 -5.28 16.09 4.54
C TRP A 38 -5.28 15.31 5.85
N LYS A 39 -6.41 15.33 6.55
CA LYS A 39 -6.56 14.57 7.79
C LYS A 39 -6.68 13.09 7.47
N LYS A 40 -5.79 12.27 8.02
CA LYS A 40 -5.93 10.80 8.00
C LYS A 40 -7.23 10.41 8.70
N ALA A 41 -8.03 9.59 8.02
CA ALA A 41 -9.32 9.10 8.48
C ALA A 41 -9.23 7.67 9.02
N ALA A 42 -8.54 6.77 8.31
CA ALA A 42 -8.43 5.37 8.68
C ALA A 42 -7.14 4.71 8.17
N GLU A 43 -6.88 3.50 8.65
CA GLU A 43 -5.87 2.58 8.09
C GLU A 43 -6.56 1.39 7.46
N LEU A 44 -6.25 1.15 6.20
CA LEU A 44 -6.74 0.04 5.40
C LEU A 44 -5.70 -1.07 5.36
N ARG A 45 -6.12 -2.32 5.56
CA ARG A 45 -5.25 -3.49 5.60
C ARG A 45 -5.80 -4.60 4.71
N GLU A 46 -4.92 -5.12 3.86
CA GLU A 46 -5.14 -6.25 2.96
C GLU A 46 -6.38 -6.11 2.07
N VAL A 47 -6.65 -4.90 1.58
CA VAL A 47 -7.82 -4.62 0.75
C VAL A 47 -7.59 -5.14 -0.67
N PRO A 48 -8.40 -6.09 -1.16
CA PRO A 48 -8.29 -6.58 -2.52
C PRO A 48 -9.00 -5.65 -3.49
N GLY A 49 -8.44 -5.46 -4.68
CA GLY A 49 -9.08 -4.69 -5.73
C GLY A 49 -8.50 -4.95 -7.11
N THR A 50 -9.12 -4.32 -8.11
CA THR A 50 -8.69 -4.36 -9.51
C THR A 50 -8.42 -2.94 -9.98
N VAL A 51 -7.27 -2.73 -10.60
CA VAL A 51 -6.90 -1.43 -11.16
C VAL A 51 -7.74 -1.16 -12.40
N VAL A 52 -8.29 0.04 -12.49
CA VAL A 52 -9.01 0.58 -13.65
C VAL A 52 -8.29 1.84 -14.10
N ASN A 53 -7.84 1.85 -15.34
CA ASN A 53 -7.25 3.00 -16.01
C ASN A 53 -8.15 3.40 -17.16
N GLU A 54 -9.04 4.35 -16.93
CA GLU A 54 -10.06 4.73 -17.90
C GLU A 54 -9.46 5.34 -19.18
N ALA A 55 -8.22 5.86 -19.11
CA ALA A 55 -7.50 6.36 -20.29
C ALA A 55 -7.21 5.25 -21.32
N GLU A 56 -7.22 3.98 -20.93
CA GLU A 56 -7.02 2.85 -21.84
C GLU A 56 -8.25 2.54 -22.69
N THR A 57 -9.44 2.93 -22.22
CA THR A 57 -10.73 2.58 -22.85
C THR A 57 -11.59 3.79 -23.23
N SER A 58 -11.25 4.98 -22.73
CA SER A 58 -11.99 6.22 -22.94
C SER A 58 -11.10 7.28 -23.57
N GLN A 59 -11.67 8.06 -24.50
CA GLN A 59 -10.98 9.20 -25.12
C GLN A 59 -11.06 10.48 -24.29
N THR A 60 -11.91 10.52 -23.26
CA THR A 60 -12.22 11.73 -22.49
C THR A 60 -11.95 11.59 -21.00
N SER A 61 -11.75 10.36 -20.51
CA SER A 61 -11.49 10.09 -19.11
C SER A 61 -10.03 9.71 -18.89
N THR A 62 -9.46 10.22 -17.81
CA THR A 62 -8.10 9.93 -17.37
C THR A 62 -8.07 9.35 -15.95
N TRP A 63 -9.21 8.90 -15.44
CA TRP A 63 -9.31 8.36 -14.09
C TRP A 63 -8.51 7.06 -13.94
N LEU A 64 -7.73 7.00 -12.87
CA LEU A 64 -6.96 5.84 -12.46
C LEU A 64 -7.28 5.54 -10.99
N TYR A 65 -7.86 4.36 -10.74
CA TYR A 65 -8.28 3.96 -9.40
C TYR A 65 -8.20 2.45 -9.21
N ILE A 66 -8.23 2.04 -7.95
CA ILE A 66 -8.41 0.64 -7.55
C ILE A 66 -9.90 0.45 -7.23
N LEU A 67 -10.57 -0.41 -7.97
CA LEU A 67 -11.97 -0.79 -7.76
C LEU A 67 -12.05 -2.06 -6.93
N THR A 68 -12.77 -2.02 -5.82
CA THR A 68 -13.00 -3.17 -4.96
C THR A 68 -14.33 -3.85 -5.27
N SER A 69 -14.56 -5.05 -4.72
CA SER A 69 -15.76 -5.85 -5.02
C SER A 69 -17.07 -5.22 -4.55
N ASP A 70 -17.03 -4.32 -3.57
CA ASP A 70 -18.19 -3.55 -3.10
C ASP A 70 -18.41 -2.27 -3.93
N SER A 71 -17.71 -2.12 -5.05
CA SER A 71 -17.71 -0.94 -5.93
C SER A 71 -17.07 0.32 -5.34
N THR A 72 -16.36 0.23 -4.21
CA THR A 72 -15.57 1.36 -3.70
C THR A 72 -14.38 1.63 -4.61
N ARG A 73 -14.22 2.90 -4.99
CA ARG A 73 -13.10 3.41 -5.79
C ARG A 73 -12.07 4.06 -4.88
N TYR A 74 -10.85 3.54 -4.88
CA TYR A 74 -9.73 4.12 -4.16
C TYR A 74 -8.79 4.84 -5.13
N PHE A 75 -8.58 6.14 -4.89
CA PHE A 75 -7.66 6.98 -5.65
C PHE A 75 -6.33 7.05 -4.92
N ALA A 76 -5.39 6.22 -5.37
CA ALA A 76 -4.05 6.14 -4.82
C ALA A 76 -3.13 7.19 -5.45
N CYS A 77 -2.67 8.16 -4.66
CA CYS A 77 -1.73 9.20 -5.12
C CYS A 77 -0.35 8.65 -5.55
N ASN A 78 0.02 7.49 -5.03
CA ASN A 78 1.34 6.86 -5.19
C ASN A 78 1.25 5.46 -5.82
N LEU A 79 0.22 5.19 -6.65
CA LEU A 79 0.12 3.94 -7.39
C LEU A 79 1.29 3.84 -8.40
N PRO A 80 2.17 2.82 -8.31
CA PRO A 80 3.35 2.73 -9.15
C PRO A 80 2.99 2.29 -10.57
N ASP A 81 3.75 2.76 -11.56
CA ASP A 81 3.47 2.58 -12.99
C ASP A 81 3.26 1.11 -13.38
N GLN A 82 4.04 0.20 -12.80
CA GLN A 82 3.94 -1.24 -13.05
C GLN A 82 2.58 -1.86 -12.68
N ALA A 83 1.80 -1.21 -11.82
CA ALA A 83 0.47 -1.67 -11.42
C ALA A 83 -0.67 -0.93 -12.14
N ARG A 84 -0.39 0.07 -12.99
CA ARG A 84 -1.43 0.98 -13.54
C ARG A 84 -2.27 0.39 -14.67
N LYS A 85 -1.93 -0.78 -15.19
CA LYS A 85 -2.67 -1.41 -16.28
C LYS A 85 -4.08 -1.83 -15.84
N THR A 86 -5.10 -1.56 -16.65
CA THR A 86 -6.47 -2.02 -16.36
C THR A 86 -6.52 -3.53 -16.20
N GLY A 87 -7.27 -4.00 -15.22
CA GLY A 87 -7.42 -5.42 -14.90
C GLY A 87 -6.32 -5.98 -14.00
N THR A 88 -5.30 -5.19 -13.65
CA THR A 88 -4.28 -5.62 -12.68
C THR A 88 -4.95 -5.84 -11.33
N LYS A 89 -4.92 -7.09 -10.85
CA LYS A 89 -5.44 -7.44 -9.54
C LYS A 89 -4.39 -7.13 -8.48
N VAL A 90 -4.80 -6.45 -7.42
CA VAL A 90 -3.91 -5.99 -6.37
C VAL A 90 -4.49 -6.27 -5.00
N VAL A 91 -3.61 -6.38 -4.00
CA VAL A 91 -3.98 -6.29 -2.59
C VAL A 91 -3.09 -5.24 -1.96
N PHE A 92 -3.68 -4.32 -1.21
CA PHE A 92 -2.95 -3.16 -0.69
C PHE A 92 -3.26 -2.87 0.78
N ASN A 93 -2.29 -2.23 1.43
CA ASN A 93 -2.50 -1.49 2.67
C ASN A 93 -2.40 -0.01 2.34
N ALA A 94 -3.15 0.83 3.05
CA ALA A 94 -3.13 2.26 2.80
C ALA A 94 -3.54 3.08 4.02
N ASP A 95 -3.13 4.34 4.01
CA ASP A 95 -3.74 5.38 4.81
C ASP A 95 -4.88 6.01 4.00
N GLU A 96 -6.08 6.05 4.58
CA GLU A 96 -7.23 6.75 4.02
C GLU A 96 -7.28 8.18 4.54
N PHE A 97 -7.68 9.12 3.68
CA PHE A 97 -7.77 10.54 4.03
C PHE A 97 -9.20 11.06 3.90
N ALA A 98 -9.58 11.97 4.80
CA ALA A 98 -10.81 12.74 4.62
C ALA A 98 -10.54 13.89 3.65
N PRO A 99 -11.35 14.06 2.58
CA PRO A 99 -11.24 15.24 1.74
C PRO A 99 -11.51 16.51 2.57
N PRO A 100 -10.78 17.62 2.32
CA PRO A 100 -11.01 18.89 2.99
C PRO A 100 -12.44 19.42 2.78
N PRO A 101 -12.89 20.37 3.61
CA PRO A 101 -14.16 21.06 3.38
C PRO A 101 -14.25 21.60 1.95
N ASN A 102 -15.44 21.50 1.35
CA ASN A 102 -15.76 21.92 -0.03
C ASN A 102 -15.07 21.14 -1.17
N VAL A 103 -14.24 20.13 -0.88
CA VAL A 103 -13.73 19.22 -1.90
C VAL A 103 -14.72 18.07 -2.10
N ARG A 104 -14.98 17.71 -3.37
CA ARG A 104 -15.79 16.55 -3.76
C ARG A 104 -14.93 15.65 -4.63
N LEU A 105 -14.78 14.39 -4.24
CA LEU A 105 -14.03 13.39 -5.00
C LEU A 105 -14.96 12.31 -5.53
N ALA A 106 -14.57 11.72 -6.66
CA ALA A 106 -15.27 10.57 -7.27
C ALA A 106 -14.97 9.23 -6.56
N GLY A 107 -14.18 9.25 -5.49
CA GLY A 107 -13.82 8.08 -4.68
C GLY A 107 -12.97 8.45 -3.47
N VAL A 108 -12.46 7.42 -2.80
CA VAL A 108 -11.75 7.52 -1.52
C VAL A 108 -10.26 7.80 -1.77
N PRO A 109 -9.72 8.93 -1.27
CA PRO A 109 -8.31 9.27 -1.42
C PRO A 109 -7.45 8.41 -0.49
N VAL A 110 -6.42 7.77 -1.03
CA VAL A 110 -5.54 6.89 -0.25
C VAL A 110 -4.07 7.09 -0.59
N LYS A 111 -3.21 6.89 0.41
CA LYS A 111 -1.77 6.71 0.22
C LYS A 111 -1.43 5.24 0.50
N LEU A 112 -0.94 4.54 -0.51
CA LEU A 112 -0.53 3.15 -0.36
C LEU A 112 0.68 3.06 0.56
N THR A 113 0.64 2.13 1.52
CA THR A 113 1.76 1.80 2.40
C THR A 113 2.37 0.44 2.05
N LYS A 114 1.58 -0.46 1.46
CA LYS A 114 2.02 -1.71 0.84
C LYS A 114 1.15 -2.04 -0.37
N LEU A 115 1.74 -2.68 -1.36
CA LEU A 115 1.04 -3.16 -2.55
C LEU A 115 1.63 -4.49 -2.99
N ARG A 116 0.78 -5.45 -3.34
CA ARG A 116 1.20 -6.63 -4.11
C ARG A 116 0.27 -6.84 -5.29
N VAL A 117 0.84 -7.35 -6.38
CA VAL A 117 0.07 -7.77 -7.55
C VAL A 117 -0.25 -9.25 -7.40
N THR A 118 -1.50 -9.62 -7.68
CA THR A 118 -1.91 -11.03 -7.73
C THR A 118 -1.97 -11.52 -9.17
N PRO A 119 -1.50 -12.76 -9.44
CA PRO A 119 -1.67 -13.40 -10.74
C PRO A 119 -3.14 -13.49 -11.21
#